data_AF-A0ABD5PEW8-F1
#
_entry.id   AF-A0ABD5PEW8-F1
#
_cell.length_a   1.000
_cell.length_b   1.000
_cell.length_c   1.000
_cell.angle_alpha   90.00
_cell.angle_beta   90.00
_cell.angle_gamma   90.00
#
_symmetry.space_group_name_H-M   'P 1'
#
loop_
_entity.id
_entity.type
_entity.pdbx_description
1 polymer ?
#
loop_
_entity_poly.entity_id
_entity_poly.type
_entity_poly.pdbx_seq_one_letter_code
_entity_poly.pdbx_strand_id
1 'polypeptide(L)' 'MPGLELRREAKGRDELVCRKCDARFPEGRATQDGWHYSCPECGEAEGIGEGLRRVRPTEQ' A
#
# COMPACT_ATOMS: atom_id res chain seq x y z
N MET A 1 17.72 -13.11 26.01
CA MET A 1 17.74 -11.79 25.36
C MET A 1 16.43 -11.64 24.60
N PRO A 2 15.55 -10.69 24.93
CA PRO A 2 14.26 -10.57 24.24
C PRO A 2 14.50 -9.88 22.90
N GLY A 3 14.21 -10.59 21.81
CA GLY A 3 14.26 -10.04 20.46
C GLY A 3 13.21 -8.95 20.33
N LEU A 4 13.61 -7.77 19.86
CA LEU A 4 12.69 -6.68 19.59
C LEU A 4 11.71 -7.14 18.50
N GLU A 5 10.47 -7.35 18.92
CA GLU A 5 9.32 -7.52 18.04
C GLU A 5 9.13 -6.19 17.30
N LEU A 6 9.69 -6.11 16.09
CA LEU A 6 9.43 -5.03 15.17
C LEU A 6 8.00 -5.22 14.65
N ARG A 7 7.02 -4.89 15.50
CA ARG A 7 5.63 -4.72 15.08
C ARG A 7 5.64 -3.48 14.19
N ARG A 8 6.00 -3.69 12.91
CA ARG A 8 5.90 -2.68 11.86
C ARG A 8 4.44 -2.27 11.86
N GLU A 9 4.21 -1.12 12.46
CA GLU A 9 2.93 -0.44 12.46
C GLU A 9 2.67 -0.12 10.99
N ALA A 10 2.04 -1.05 10.27
CA ALA A 10 1.39 -0.77 9.00
C ALA A 10 0.27 0.20 9.35
N LYS A 11 0.61 1.48 9.52
CA LYS A 11 -0.33 2.58 9.67
C LYS A 11 -1.03 2.72 8.33
N GLY A 12 -1.98 1.82 8.08
CA GLY A 12 -2.89 1.82 6.96
C GLY A 12 -3.92 2.94 7.10
N ARG A 13 -3.46 4.18 6.98
CA ARG A 13 -4.32 5.36 6.79
C ARG A 13 -4.17 5.97 5.38
N ASP A 14 -3.21 5.49 4.62
CA ASP A 14 -3.00 5.87 3.22
C ASP A 14 -3.77 4.92 2.28
N GLU A 15 -4.46 5.50 1.30
CA GLU A 15 -5.10 4.74 0.21
C GLU A 15 -4.16 4.74 -1.00
N LEU A 16 -4.11 3.65 -1.73
CA LEU A 16 -3.37 3.52 -2.98
C LEU A 16 -4.34 3.47 -4.16
N VAL A 17 -3.98 4.19 -5.22
CA VAL A 17 -4.67 4.19 -6.50
C VAL A 17 -3.75 3.60 -7.56
N CYS A 18 -4.19 2.52 -8.21
CA CYS A 18 -3.47 1.97 -9.35
C CYS A 18 -3.56 2.91 -10.56
N ARG A 19 -2.45 3.29 -11.19
CA ARG A 19 -2.50 4.06 -12.44
C ARG A 19 -2.94 3.25 -13.66
N LYS A 20 -2.87 1.92 -13.58
CA LYS A 20 -3.14 1.02 -14.71
C LYS A 20 -4.64 0.72 -14.87
N CYS A 21 -5.29 0.40 -13.76
CA CYS A 21 -6.72 0.06 -13.72
C CYS A 21 -7.59 1.07 -12.96
N ASP A 22 -7.01 2.17 -12.46
CA ASP A 22 -7.66 3.20 -11.62
C ASP A 22 -8.31 2.67 -10.32
N ALA A 23 -8.05 1.42 -9.95
CA ALA A 23 -8.60 0.83 -8.74
C ALA A 23 -8.00 1.50 -7.49
N ARG A 24 -8.87 1.78 -6.51
CA ARG A 24 -8.52 2.40 -5.23
C ARG A 24 -8.69 1.41 -4.10
N PHE A 25 -7.66 1.27 -3.27
CA PHE A 25 -7.65 0.30 -2.19
C PHE A 25 -6.70 0.74 -1.07
N PRO A 26 -6.97 0.36 0.18
CA PRO A 26 -6.10 0.72 1.30
C PRO A 26 -4.70 0.12 1.11
N GLU A 27 -3.66 0.80 1.61
CA GLU A 27 -2.27 0.34 1.49
C GLU A 27 -2.10 -1.13 1.92
N GLY A 28 -2.78 -1.53 3.01
CA GLY A 28 -2.75 -2.88 3.55
C GLY A 28 -3.47 -3.95 2.71
N ARG A 29 -4.17 -3.58 1.63
CA ARG A 29 -4.65 -4.53 0.61
C ARG A 29 -3.66 -4.70 -0.53
N ALA A 30 -2.84 -3.69 -0.78
CA ALA A 30 -1.78 -3.76 -1.80
C ALA A 30 -0.53 -4.48 -1.31
N THR A 31 -0.38 -4.62 0.01
CA THR A 31 0.73 -5.33 0.64
C THR A 31 0.22 -6.22 1.76
N GLN A 32 0.69 -7.46 1.82
CA GLN A 32 0.44 -8.37 2.94
C GLN A 32 1.61 -8.34 3.95
N ASP A 33 2.82 -8.06 3.47
CA ASP A 33 4.07 -8.07 4.24
C ASP A 33 4.55 -6.67 4.68
N GLY A 34 3.91 -5.60 4.19
CA GLY A 34 4.26 -4.21 4.51
C GLY A 34 5.46 -3.64 3.74
N TRP A 35 6.06 -4.42 2.83
CA TRP A 35 7.24 -4.03 2.05
C TRP A 35 7.02 -4.10 0.53
N HIS A 36 6.27 -5.11 0.07
CA HIS A 36 5.96 -5.30 -1.35
C HIS A 36 4.57 -4.77 -1.65
N TYR A 37 4.47 -3.70 -2.43
CA TYR A 37 3.19 -3.11 -2.82
C TYR A 37 2.88 -3.50 -4.25
N SER A 38 1.81 -4.27 -4.45
CA SER A 38 1.30 -4.68 -5.75
C SER A 38 -0.21 -4.51 -5.80
N CYS A 39 -0.74 -4.18 -6.96
CA CYS A 39 -2.17 -4.03 -7.18
C CYS A 39 -2.85 -5.41 -7.17
N PRO A 40 -3.78 -5.69 -6.24
CA PRO A 40 -4.48 -6.98 -6.21
C PRO A 40 -5.52 -7.13 -7.32
N GLU A 41 -5.92 -6.04 -7.98
CA GLU A 41 -6.92 -6.08 -9.06
C GLU A 41 -6.31 -6.47 -10.41
N CYS A 42 -5.21 -5.83 -10.82
CA CYS A 42 -4.58 -6.07 -12.12
C CYS A 42 -3.29 -6.89 -12.03
N GLY A 43 -2.65 -7.00 -10.86
CA GLY A 43 -1.37 -7.70 -10.67
C GLY A 43 -0.17 -7.12 -11.42
N GLU A 44 -0.39 -6.13 -12.27
CA GLU A 44 0.61 -5.55 -13.18
C GLU A 44 1.18 -4.21 -12.71
N ALA A 45 0.59 -3.62 -11.67
CA ALA A 45 1.05 -2.37 -11.09
C ALA A 45 1.67 -2.63 -9.73
N GLU A 46 2.99 -2.46 -9.66
CA GLU A 46 3.80 -2.66 -8.47
C GLU A 46 4.62 -1.41 -8.17
N GLY A 47 5.01 -1.25 -6.91
CA GLY A 47 5.77 -0.10 -6.44
C GLY A 47 4.92 1.16 -6.24
N ILE A 48 5.07 1.77 -5.06
CA ILE A 48 4.45 3.07 -4.78
C ILE A 48 5.26 4.16 -5.51
N GLY A 49 4.61 4.87 -6.42
CA GLY A 49 5.21 5.90 -7.28
C GLY A 49 5.20 5.50 -8.75
N GLU A 50 5.54 4.25 -9.05
CA GLU A 50 5.61 3.72 -10.43
C GLU A 50 4.24 3.22 -10.90
N GLY A 51 3.71 2.15 -10.29
CA GLY A 51 2.38 1.61 -10.62
C GLY A 51 1.26 2.12 -9.72
N LEU A 52 1.58 2.38 -8.45
CA LEU A 52 0.60 2.71 -7.41
C LEU A 52 0.81 4.15 -6.91
N ARG A 53 -0.23 4.97 -6.92
CA ARG A 53 -0.20 6.34 -6.40
C ARG A 53 -0.78 6.38 -5.00
N ARG A 54 0.03 6.79 -4.02
CA ARG A 54 -0.42 7.02 -2.64
C ARG A 54 -1.23 8.30 -2.58
N VAL A 55 -2.47 8.20 -2.13
CA VAL A 55 -3.33 9.35 -1.84
C VAL A 55 -3.52 9.40 -0.33
N ARG A 56 -3.11 10.51 0.27
CA ARG A 56 -3.59 10.82 1.61
C ARG A 56 -5.03 11.29 1.45
N PRO A 57 -5.98 10.84 2.29
CA PRO A 57 -7.22 11.58 2.44
C PRO A 57 -6.81 12.96 2.94
N THR A 58 -6.72 13.93 2.03
CA THR A 58 -6.56 15.32 2.41
C THR A 58 -7.82 15.67 3.18
N GLU A 59 -7.65 15.95 4.46
CA GLU A 59 -8.69 16.55 5.29
C GLU A 59 -9.18 17.83 4.56
N GLN A 60 -10.49 17.91 4.36
CA GLN A 60 -11.18 19.08 3.82
C GLN A 60 -11.72 19.95 4.96
#